data_AF-A6UAI7-F1
#
_entry.id   AF-A6UAI7-F1
#
_cell.length_a   1.000
_cell.length_b   1.000
_cell.length_c   1.000
_cell.angle_alpha   90.00
_cell.angle_beta   90.00
_cell.angle_gamma   90.00
#
_symmetry.space_group_name_H-M   'P 1'
#
loop_
_entity.id
_entity.type
_entity.pdbx_description
1 polymer ?
#
loop_
_entity_poly.entity_id
_entity_poly.type
_entity_poly.pdbx_seq_one_letter_code
_entity_poly.pdbx_strand_id
1 'polypeptide(L)' 'MKPEERIAAAQALLDMPLFHLLMGELETAAVNACVNARHTDHETRAAFAAEVRAIRNFKGKIKFLAEEQSSACGKGAPA' A
#
# COMPACT_ATOMS: atom_id res chain seq x y z
N MET A 1 16.31 -11.05 -3.77
CA MET A 1 15.65 -10.84 -5.07
C MET A 1 16.45 -9.83 -5.86
N LYS A 2 16.75 -10.13 -7.12
CA LYS A 2 17.28 -9.16 -8.09
C LYS A 2 16.26 -8.01 -8.26
N PRO A 3 16.69 -6.81 -8.71
CA PRO A 3 15.77 -5.68 -8.91
C PRO A 3 14.54 -6.04 -9.77
N GLU A 4 14.77 -6.74 -10.88
CA GLU A 4 13.72 -7.20 -11.79
C GLU A 4 12.71 -8.15 -11.12
N GLU A 5 13.20 -9.07 -10.27
CA GLU A 5 12.35 -9.99 -9.51
C GLU A 5 11.49 -9.25 -8.48
N ARG A 6 12.03 -8.18 -7.87
CA ARG A 6 11.29 -7.34 -6.90
C ARG A 6 10.17 -6.57 -7.59
N ILE A 7 10.46 -6.01 -8.75
CA ILE A 7 9.49 -5.29 -9.58
C ILE A 7 8.37 -6.25 -10.02
N ALA A 8 8.72 -7.41 -10.58
CA ALA A 8 7.75 -8.41 -11.02
C ALA A 8 6.85 -8.89 -9.87
N ALA A 9 7.41 -9.08 -8.67
CA ALA A 9 6.64 -9.43 -7.49
C ALA A 9 5.71 -8.30 -7.02
N ALA A 10 6.14 -7.04 -7.11
CA ALA A 10 5.29 -5.90 -6.79
C ALA A 10 4.13 -5.78 -7.79
N GLN A 11 4.39 -5.99 -9.08
CA GLN A 11 3.36 -6.01 -10.11
C GLN A 11 2.36 -7.15 -9.89
N ALA A 12 2.85 -8.35 -9.55
CA ALA A 12 1.97 -9.49 -9.24
C ALA A 12 1.03 -9.22 -8.07
N LEU A 13 1.48 -8.49 -7.04
CA LEU A 13 0.59 -8.04 -5.95
C LEU A 13 -0.46 -7.04 -6.43
N LEU A 14 -0.09 -6.11 -7.32
CA LEU A 14 -1.01 -5.12 -7.88
C LEU A 14 -1.99 -5.71 -8.89
N ASP A 15 -1.64 -6.80 -9.57
CA ASP A 15 -2.53 -7.48 -10.50
C ASP A 15 -3.53 -8.41 -9.79
N MET A 16 -3.34 -8.67 -8.49
CA MET A 16 -4.21 -9.55 -7.69
C MET A 16 -5.45 -8.81 -7.17
N PRO A 17 -6.68 -9.11 -7.62
CA PRO A 17 -7.88 -8.38 -7.19
C PRO A 17 -8.15 -8.51 -5.68
N LEU A 18 -7.88 -9.69 -5.12
CA LEU A 18 -8.03 -9.95 -3.69
C LEU A 18 -7.11 -9.07 -2.84
N PHE A 19 -5.92 -8.72 -3.34
CA PHE A 19 -5.01 -7.83 -2.63
C PHE A 19 -5.65 -6.45 -2.43
N HIS A 20 -6.25 -5.87 -3.46
CA HIS A 20 -6.93 -4.57 -3.36
C HIS A 20 -8.11 -4.61 -2.41
N LEU A 21 -8.92 -5.67 -2.47
CA LEU A 21 -10.05 -5.86 -1.58
C LEU A 21 -9.59 -5.91 -0.11
N LEU A 22 -8.65 -6.80 0.21
CA LEU A 22 -8.13 -6.96 1.57
C LEU A 22 -7.48 -5.68 2.09
N MET A 23 -6.66 -5.01 1.27
CA MET A 23 -6.04 -3.75 1.66
C MET A 23 -7.06 -2.63 1.88
N GLY A 24 -8.19 -2.64 1.16
CA GLY A 24 -9.31 -1.75 1.39
C GLY A 24 -10.05 -2.06 2.70
N GLU A 25 -10.37 -3.33 2.94
CA GLU A 25 -11.05 -3.78 4.15
C GLU A 25 -10.25 -3.46 5.41
N LEU A 26 -8.94 -3.69 5.40
CA LEU A 26 -8.04 -3.34 6.50
C LEU A 26 -8.02 -1.83 6.76
N GLU A 27 -7.94 -1.02 5.69
CA GLU A 27 -7.94 0.43 5.83
C GLU A 27 -9.26 0.94 6.42
N THR A 28 -10.39 0.43 5.91
CA THR A 28 -11.73 0.77 6.41
C THR A 28 -11.92 0.36 7.86
N ALA A 29 -11.46 -0.84 8.25
CA ALA A 29 -11.53 -1.31 9.63
C ALA A 29 -10.75 -0.40 10.59
N ALA A 30 -9.50 -0.05 10.25
CA ALA A 30 -8.66 0.82 11.06
C ALA A 30 -9.23 2.26 11.15
N VAL A 31 -9.76 2.80 10.05
CA VAL A 31 -10.47 4.10 10.07
C VAL A 31 -11.68 4.05 10.99
N ASN A 32 -12.53 3.03 10.85
CA ASN A 32 -13.72 2.87 11.68
C ASN A 32 -13.36 2.71 13.16
N ALA A 33 -12.30 1.96 13.47
CA ALA A 33 -11.83 1.80 14.84
C ALA A 33 -11.28 3.11 15.43
N CYS A 34 -10.56 3.90 14.63
CA CYS A 34 -10.09 5.23 15.02
C CYS A 34 -11.26 6.20 15.31
N VAL A 35 -12.28 6.21 14.45
CA VAL A 35 -13.46 7.08 14.63
C VAL A 35 -14.25 6.68 15.87
N ASN A 36 -14.50 5.38 16.05
CA ASN A 36 -15.34 4.84 17.11
C ASN A 36 -14.62 4.61 18.44
N ALA A 37 -13.30 4.85 18.51
CA ALA A 37 -12.58 4.87 19.78
C ALA A 37 -13.25 5.83 20.76
N ARG A 38 -13.24 5.49 22.06
CA ARG A 38 -13.82 6.34 23.10
C ARG A 38 -13.16 7.73 23.05
N HIS A 39 -13.93 8.78 23.32
CA HIS A 39 -13.42 10.17 23.25
C HIS A 39 -12.28 10.42 24.24
N THR A 40 -12.23 9.69 25.36
CA THR A 40 -11.16 9.74 26.36
C THR A 40 -9.98 8.82 26.07
N ASP A 41 -10.11 7.89 25.11
CA ASP A 41 -9.07 6.91 24.80
C ASP A 41 -8.25 7.41 23.61
N HIS A 42 -7.36 8.35 23.91
CA HIS A 42 -6.50 9.00 22.92
C HIS A 42 -5.42 8.05 22.39
N GLU A 43 -4.90 7.14 23.23
CA GLU A 43 -3.86 6.18 22.85
C GLU A 43 -4.37 5.18 21.82
N THR A 44 -5.53 4.56 22.07
CA THR A 44 -6.14 3.63 21.11
C THR A 44 -6.48 4.32 19.80
N ARG A 45 -6.99 5.56 19.85
CA ARG A 45 -7.26 6.36 18.65
C ARG A 45 -5.97 6.65 17.86
N ALA A 46 -4.90 7.03 18.54
CA ALA A 46 -3.61 7.29 17.91
C ALA A 46 -3.01 6.02 17.28
N ALA A 47 -3.17 4.86 17.93
CA ALA A 47 -2.74 3.57 17.41
C ALA A 47 -3.47 3.20 16.10
N PHE A 48 -4.80 3.28 16.06
CA PHE A 48 -5.55 3.03 14.82
C PHE A 48 -5.22 4.05 13.72
N ALA A 49 -5.01 5.32 14.06
CA ALA A 49 -4.54 6.32 13.09
C ALA A 49 -3.12 6.01 12.55
N ALA A 50 -2.24 5.42 13.37
CA ALA A 50 -0.93 4.95 12.91
C ALA A 50 -1.05 3.74 11.98
N GLU A 51 -1.98 2.83 12.26
CA GLU A 51 -2.27 1.68 11.41
C GLU A 51 -2.78 2.09 10.03
N VAL A 52 -3.74 3.03 9.96
CA VAL A 52 -4.20 3.61 8.67
C VAL A 52 -3.02 4.18 7.87
N ARG A 53 -2.11 4.90 8.54
CA ARG A 53 -0.91 5.45 7.90
C ARG A 53 0.01 4.33 7.38
N ALA A 54 0.22 3.28 8.17
CA ALA A 54 1.04 2.14 7.78
C ALA A 54 0.48 1.42 6.53
N ILE A 55 -0.84 1.19 6.50
CA ILE A 55 -1.56 0.58 5.38
C ILE A 55 -1.37 1.40 4.09
N ARG A 56 -1.59 2.73 4.18
CA ARG A 56 -1.40 3.64 3.04
C ARG A 56 0.04 3.67 2.54
N ASN A 57 1.00 3.75 3.47
CA ASN A 57 2.42 3.74 3.14
C ASN A 57 2.83 2.43 2.46
N PHE A 58 2.31 1.30 2.94
CA PHE A 58 2.58 -0.01 2.34
C PHE A 58 2.04 -0.10 0.91
N LYS A 59 0.78 0.31 0.67
CA LYS A 59 0.19 0.40 -0.68
C LYS A 59 1.02 1.31 -1.59
N GLY A 60 1.42 2.47 -1.08
CA GLY A 60 2.28 3.42 -1.82
C GLY A 60 3.64 2.82 -2.17
N LYS A 61 4.25 2.06 -1.25
CA LYS A 61 5.55 1.42 -1.48
C LYS A 61 5.48 0.31 -2.52
N ILE A 62 4.41 -0.48 -2.56
CA ILE A 62 4.23 -1.49 -3.62
C ILE A 62 4.07 -0.82 -4.98
N LYS A 63 3.27 0.25 -5.08
CA LYS A 63 3.13 1.02 -6.31
C LYS A 63 4.47 1.60 -6.78
N PHE A 64 5.22 2.22 -5.86
CA PHE A 64 6.55 2.73 -6.16
C PHE A 64 7.49 1.64 -6.70
N LEU A 65 7.50 0.46 -6.07
CA LEU A 65 8.32 -0.68 -6.51
C LEU A 65 7.90 -1.20 -7.90
N ALA A 66 6.63 -1.12 -8.26
CA ALA A 66 6.17 -1.48 -9.61
C ALA A 66 6.53 -0.40 -10.65
N GLU A 67 6.45 0.88 -10.27
CA GLU A 67 6.75 2.03 -11.14
C GLU A 67 8.24 2.19 -11.48
N GLU A 68 9.16 1.62 -10.68
CA GLU A 68 10.59 1.52 -11.05
C GLU A 68 10.81 0.83 -12.41
N GLN A 69 9.87 -0.02 -12.87
CA GLN A 69 9.90 -0.59 -14.23
C GLN A 69 9.59 0.43 -15.33
N SER A 70 8.65 1.34 -15.06
CA SER A 70 8.16 2.31 -16.05
C SER A 70 9.21 3.36 -16.38
N SER A 71 10.03 3.74 -15.40
CA SER A 71 11.16 4.67 -15.61
C SER A 71 12.38 4.00 -16.23
N ALA A 72 12.56 2.67 -16.06
CA ALA A 72 13.63 1.90 -16.69
C ALA A 72 13.34 1.53 -18.16
N CYS A 73 12.06 1.36 -18.54
CA CYS A 73 11.65 0.98 -19.90
C CYS A 73 11.60 2.14 -20.91
N GLY A 74 11.74 3.40 -20.47
CA GLY A 74 11.66 4.61 -21.32
C GLY A 74 12.90 4.94 -22.17
N LYS A 75 13.93 4.09 -22.21
CA LYS A 75 15.18 4.32 -22.97
C LYS A 75 15.26 3.61 -24.33
N GLY A 76 14.15 3.11 -24.87
CA GLY A 76 14.14 2.24 -26.05
C GLY A 76 13.03 2.45 -27.07
N ALA A 77 12.45 3.65 -27.21
CA ALA A 77 11.64 3.95 -28.39
C ALA A 77 12.55 4.48 -29.52
N PRO A 78 12.64 3.82 -30.69
CA PRO A 78 13.39 4.37 -31.83
C PRO A 78 12.58 5.49 -32.50
N ALA A 79 13.31 6.56 -32.86
CA ALA A 79 13.05 7.65 -33.81
C ALA A 79 11.59 8.08 -34.06
#